data_AF-A0A9E4WQ75-F1
#
_entry.id   AF-A0A9E4WQ75-F1
#
_cell.length_a   1.000
_cell.length_b   1.000
_cell.length_c   1.000
_cell.angle_alpha   90.00
_cell.angle_beta   90.00
_cell.angle_gamma   90.00
#
_symmetry.space_group_name_H-M   'P 1'
#
loop_
_entity.id
_entity.type
_entity.pdbx_description
1 polymer ?
#
loop_
_entity_poly.entity_id
_entity_poly.type
_entity_poly.pdbx_seq_one_letter_code
_entity_poly.pdbx_strand_id
1 'polypeptide(L)'
;LWNMMSTAGAFLIAFSIAVFLINIVVSMRSKEKAGADPWDGRTLEWAIPSPPPVYNFAKIPQVKGLDEHWANKYVENEAGETVPVMSGAANGDDDDDDAGHNIHLPSPSIIPLIASAGLPILAAGFIYWDNPWMLPLIPVGAVITLVGVYGWALEPATEGS
;
A
#
# COMPACT_ATOMS: atom_id res chain seq x y z
N LEU A 1 -43.42 -8.95 3.63
CA LEU A 1 -42.93 -8.27 2.41
C LEU A 1 -41.50 -7.74 2.59
N TRP A 2 -41.24 -6.89 3.59
CA TRP A 2 -39.92 -6.31 3.88
C TRP A 2 -38.79 -7.33 4.05
N ASN A 3 -38.99 -8.37 4.86
CA ASN A 3 -37.96 -9.42 5.06
C ASN A 3 -37.61 -10.16 3.77
N MET A 4 -38.61 -10.40 2.89
CA MET A 4 -38.40 -11.09 1.61
C MET A 4 -37.58 -10.22 0.64
N MET A 5 -37.86 -8.92 0.58
CA MET A 5 -37.05 -7.97 -0.21
C MET A 5 -35.61 -7.89 0.31
N SER A 6 -35.44 -7.86 1.64
CA SER A 6 -34.11 -7.87 2.26
C SER A 6 -33.31 -9.12 1.88
N THR A 7 -33.93 -10.30 1.93
CA THR A 7 -33.27 -11.56 1.56
C THR A 7 -32.92 -11.61 0.08
N ALA A 8 -33.79 -11.11 -0.80
CA ALA A 8 -33.48 -10.99 -2.23
C ALA A 8 -32.27 -10.08 -2.49
N GLY A 9 -32.20 -8.94 -1.79
CA GLY A 9 -31.04 -8.05 -1.84
C GLY A 9 -29.75 -8.72 -1.35
N ALA A 10 -29.83 -9.52 -0.26
CA ALA A 10 -28.68 -10.26 0.24
C ALA A 10 -28.14 -11.27 -0.80
N PHE A 11 -29.02 -11.99 -1.50
CA PHE A 11 -28.60 -12.89 -2.59
C PHE A 11 -27.97 -12.15 -3.77
N LEU A 12 -28.48 -10.96 -4.11
CA LEU A 12 -27.89 -10.12 -5.15
C LEU A 12 -26.48 -9.64 -4.79
N ILE A 13 -26.26 -9.23 -3.54
CA ILE A 13 -24.94 -8.87 -3.03
C ILE A 13 -24.00 -10.08 -3.05
N ALA A 14 -24.47 -11.25 -2.58
CA ALA A 14 -23.67 -12.48 -2.61
C ALA A 14 -23.24 -12.84 -4.04
N PHE A 15 -24.14 -12.72 -5.01
CA PHE A 15 -23.83 -12.94 -6.42
C PHE A 15 -22.79 -11.92 -6.95
N SER A 16 -22.94 -10.65 -6.59
CA SER A 16 -22.01 -9.58 -7.00
C SER A 16 -20.60 -9.81 -6.45
N ILE A 17 -20.50 -10.24 -5.19
CA ILE A 17 -19.21 -10.62 -4.57
C ILE A 17 -18.61 -11.83 -5.31
N ALA A 18 -19.41 -12.83 -5.68
CA ALA A 18 -18.90 -13.97 -6.44
C ALA A 18 -18.32 -13.55 -7.80
N VAL A 19 -19.01 -12.68 -8.54
CA VAL A 19 -18.49 -12.12 -9.80
C VAL A 19 -17.19 -11.33 -9.57
N PHE A 20 -17.12 -10.53 -8.52
CA PHE A 20 -15.90 -9.78 -8.16
C PHE A 20 -14.72 -10.71 -7.85
N LEU A 21 -14.94 -11.78 -7.07
CA LEU A 21 -13.90 -12.77 -6.76
C LEU A 21 -13.43 -13.52 -8.02
N ILE A 22 -14.35 -13.87 -8.93
CA ILE A 22 -14.00 -14.46 -10.22
C ILE A 22 -13.10 -13.50 -11.01
N ASN A 23 -13.44 -12.21 -11.08
CA ASN A 23 -12.62 -11.21 -11.76
C ASN A 23 -11.21 -11.08 -11.15
N ILE A 24 -11.07 -11.13 -9.83
CA ILE A 24 -9.75 -11.15 -9.18
C ILE A 24 -8.94 -12.38 -9.65
N VAL A 25 -9.53 -13.57 -9.58
CA VAL A 25 -8.82 -14.82 -9.96
C VAL A 25 -8.43 -14.80 -11.44
N VAL A 26 -9.30 -14.31 -12.32
CA VAL A 26 -9.02 -14.18 -13.75
C VAL A 26 -7.90 -13.16 -13.98
N SER A 27 -7.96 -11.99 -13.33
CA SER A 27 -6.96 -10.93 -13.44
C SER A 27 -5.58 -11.38 -12.96
N MET A 28 -5.50 -12.06 -11.81
CA MET A 28 -4.25 -12.60 -11.27
C MET A 28 -3.61 -13.68 -12.19
N ARG A 29 -4.42 -14.36 -12.99
CA ARG A 29 -3.95 -15.38 -13.96
C ARG A 29 -3.66 -14.80 -15.35
N SER A 30 -4.04 -13.55 -15.60
CA SER A 30 -3.74 -12.88 -16.86
C SER A 30 -2.23 -12.69 -17.01
N LYS A 31 -1.73 -12.87 -18.24
CA LYS A 31 -0.32 -12.64 -18.57
C LYS A 31 -0.04 -11.19 -18.99
N GLU A 32 -1.08 -10.43 -19.29
CA GLU A 32 -0.96 -9.03 -19.68
C GLU A 32 -0.55 -8.21 -18.46
N LYS A 33 0.62 -7.57 -18.52
CA LYS A 33 1.09 -6.68 -17.46
C LYS A 33 0.54 -5.29 -17.70
N ALA A 34 0.03 -4.66 -16.66
CA ALA A 34 -0.31 -3.24 -16.74
C ALA A 34 0.95 -2.41 -17.02
N GLY A 35 0.85 -1.42 -17.90
CA GLY A 35 1.88 -0.40 -18.07
C GLY A 35 1.99 0.50 -16.83
N ALA A 36 2.95 1.42 -16.85
CA ALA A 36 3.11 2.43 -15.79
C ALA A 36 1.85 3.29 -15.64
N ASP A 37 1.30 3.76 -16.76
CA ASP A 37 0.13 4.64 -16.80
C ASP A 37 -0.96 4.11 -17.76
N PRO A 38 -1.79 3.15 -17.32
CA PRO A 38 -2.87 2.60 -18.15
C PRO A 38 -4.06 3.55 -18.33
N TRP A 39 -4.13 4.65 -17.57
CA TRP A 39 -5.31 5.54 -17.53
C TRP A 39 -5.01 6.99 -17.92
N ASP A 40 -3.78 7.31 -18.30
CA ASP A 40 -3.30 8.67 -18.48
C ASP A 40 -3.52 9.53 -17.20
N GLY A 41 -3.07 8.99 -16.06
CA GLY A 41 -3.24 9.58 -14.74
C GLY A 41 -2.50 10.90 -14.53
N ARG A 42 -2.90 11.68 -13.52
CA ARG A 42 -2.40 13.06 -13.33
C ARG A 42 -1.30 13.21 -12.27
N THR A 43 -1.21 12.21 -11.41
CA THR A 43 -0.47 12.21 -10.16
C THR A 43 0.78 11.32 -10.26
N LEU A 44 1.71 11.45 -9.32
CA LEU A 44 3.05 10.87 -9.41
C LEU A 44 3.10 9.33 -9.33
N GLU A 45 2.05 8.66 -8.84
CA GLU A 45 2.00 7.20 -8.82
C GLU A 45 1.98 6.58 -10.23
N TRP A 46 1.57 7.36 -11.24
CA TRP A 46 1.58 6.95 -12.65
C TRP A 46 2.92 7.23 -13.35
N ALA A 47 3.85 7.89 -12.68
CA ALA A 47 5.18 8.21 -13.21
C ALA A 47 6.19 7.06 -13.03
N ILE A 48 5.85 6.02 -12.26
CA ILE A 48 6.73 4.88 -11.96
C ILE A 48 6.24 3.59 -12.62
N PRO A 49 7.12 2.59 -12.82
CA PRO A 49 6.72 1.31 -13.42
C PRO A 49 5.65 0.57 -12.63
N SER A 50 4.89 -0.29 -13.33
CA SER A 50 3.95 -1.25 -12.75
C SER A 50 4.51 -2.67 -12.83
N PRO A 51 4.72 -3.39 -11.71
CA PRO A 51 4.50 -2.95 -10.32
C PRO A 51 5.58 -1.95 -9.83
N PRO A 52 5.26 -1.11 -8.84
CA PRO A 52 6.22 -0.19 -8.24
C PRO A 52 7.46 -0.93 -7.70
N PRO A 53 8.68 -0.40 -7.93
CA PRO A 53 9.87 -0.91 -7.25
C PRO A 53 9.80 -0.62 -5.75
N VAL A 54 10.52 -1.39 -4.92
CA VAL A 54 10.48 -1.29 -3.44
C VAL A 54 10.85 0.12 -2.94
N TYR A 55 11.66 0.85 -3.70
CA TYR A 55 12.07 2.21 -3.40
C TYR A 55 11.14 3.30 -3.96
N ASN A 56 10.09 2.92 -4.70
CA ASN A 56 9.20 3.79 -5.45
C ASN A 56 9.94 4.67 -6.49
N PHE A 57 10.47 5.82 -6.07
CA PHE A 57 11.13 6.78 -6.95
C PHE A 57 12.66 6.68 -6.81
N ALA A 58 13.36 6.55 -7.94
CA ALA A 58 14.82 6.54 -7.94
C ALA A 58 15.42 7.92 -7.64
N LYS A 59 14.73 8.99 -8.05
CA LYS A 59 15.06 10.40 -7.74
C LYS A 59 13.85 11.03 -7.05
N ILE A 60 14.08 11.91 -6.06
CA ILE A 60 12.99 12.61 -5.38
C ILE A 60 12.31 13.55 -6.39
N PRO A 61 11.00 13.40 -6.67
CA PRO A 61 10.30 14.26 -7.62
C PRO A 61 10.14 15.67 -7.04
N GLN A 62 10.39 16.68 -7.86
CA GLN A 62 10.16 18.08 -7.51
C GLN A 62 8.69 18.43 -7.82
N VAL A 63 7.92 18.77 -6.79
CA VAL A 63 6.48 19.07 -6.92
C VAL A 63 6.25 20.57 -6.88
N LYS A 64 5.82 21.15 -8.01
CA LYS A 64 5.54 22.58 -8.18
C LYS A 64 4.04 22.86 -8.17
N GLY A 65 3.20 21.86 -8.45
CA GLY A 65 1.75 21.98 -8.48
C GLY A 65 1.01 20.74 -8.00
N LEU A 66 -0.33 20.80 -8.04
CA LEU A 66 -1.19 19.68 -7.65
C LEU A 66 -1.04 18.47 -8.57
N ASP A 67 -0.92 18.72 -9.87
CA ASP A 67 -0.87 17.70 -10.92
C ASP A 67 0.50 17.71 -11.62
N GLU A 68 1.57 17.50 -10.86
CA GLU A 68 2.95 17.58 -11.39
C GLU A 68 3.19 16.62 -12.56
N HIS A 69 2.71 15.38 -12.46
CA HIS A 69 2.87 14.40 -13.54
C HIS A 69 2.10 14.81 -14.80
N TRP A 70 0.92 15.43 -14.65
CA TRP A 70 0.17 15.99 -15.78
C TRP A 70 0.90 17.14 -16.46
N ALA A 71 1.43 18.09 -15.67
CA ALA A 71 2.17 19.23 -16.20
C ALA A 71 3.45 18.80 -16.96
N ASN A 72 4.04 17.67 -16.57
CA ASN A 72 5.19 17.10 -17.28
C ASN A 72 4.81 16.39 -18.58
N LYS A 73 3.56 15.91 -18.70
CA LYS A 73 3.04 15.27 -19.91
C LYS A 73 2.43 16.25 -20.90
N TYR A 74 1.87 17.36 -20.43
CA TYR A 74 1.07 18.29 -21.23
C TYR A 74 1.48 19.74 -21.01
N VAL A 75 1.62 20.50 -22.10
CA VAL A 75 1.82 21.95 -22.09
C VAL A 75 0.67 22.66 -22.79
N GLU A 76 0.33 23.86 -22.36
CA GLU A 76 -0.64 24.71 -23.04
C GLU A 76 0.05 25.53 -24.13
N ASN A 77 -0.43 25.42 -25.37
CA ASN A 77 0.05 26.24 -26.48
C ASN A 77 -0.48 27.69 -26.39
N GLU A 78 0.04 28.60 -27.22
CA GLU A 78 -0.42 30.00 -27.31
C GLU A 78 -1.93 30.14 -27.60
N ALA A 79 -2.56 29.09 -28.15
CA ALA A 79 -4.00 29.00 -28.40
C ALA A 79 -4.82 28.52 -27.18
N GLY A 80 -4.17 28.18 -26.06
CA GLY A 80 -4.81 27.62 -24.85
C GLY A 80 -5.17 26.13 -24.95
N GLU A 81 -4.60 25.39 -25.90
CA GLU A 81 -4.83 23.96 -26.09
C GLU A 81 -3.75 23.13 -25.38
N THR A 82 -4.14 22.12 -24.60
CA THR A 82 -3.21 21.17 -23.97
C THR A 82 -2.68 20.20 -25.01
N VAL A 83 -1.39 20.26 -25.30
CA VAL A 83 -0.72 19.32 -26.21
C VAL A 83 0.27 18.45 -25.45
N PRO A 84 0.43 17.17 -25.85
CA PRO A 84 1.42 16.32 -25.24
C PRO A 84 2.81 16.90 -25.51
N VAL A 85 3.59 17.04 -24.44
CA VAL A 85 5.00 17.37 -24.56
C VAL A 85 5.66 16.24 -25.34
N MET A 86 6.32 16.57 -26.45
CA MET A 86 6.96 15.57 -27.28
C MET A 86 7.97 14.80 -26.43
N SER A 87 7.82 13.47 -26.35
CA SER A 87 8.65 12.60 -25.52
C SER A 87 10.14 12.86 -25.82
N GLY A 88 10.82 13.51 -24.88
CA GLY A 88 12.19 14.03 -25.03
C GLY A 88 12.36 15.55 -24.81
N ALA A 89 11.29 16.33 -24.77
CA ALA A 89 11.31 17.78 -24.46
C ALA A 89 10.71 18.12 -23.08
N ALA A 90 10.17 17.12 -22.37
CA ALA A 90 9.69 17.28 -21.01
C ALA A 90 10.91 17.51 -20.13
N ASN A 91 11.10 18.75 -19.66
CA ASN A 91 12.11 19.22 -18.70
C ASN A 91 12.97 18.07 -18.18
N GLY A 92 13.93 17.66 -19.02
CA GLY A 92 14.99 16.80 -18.60
C GLY A 92 15.77 17.65 -17.64
N ASP A 93 15.51 17.51 -16.34
CA ASP A 93 16.59 17.58 -15.38
C ASP A 93 17.49 16.36 -15.71
N ASP A 94 18.14 16.45 -16.88
CA ASP A 94 19.30 15.69 -17.35
C ASP A 94 20.53 16.18 -16.57
N ASP A 95 20.35 16.39 -15.26
CA ASP A 95 21.47 16.37 -14.32
C ASP A 95 21.77 14.88 -14.10
N ASP A 96 22.53 14.35 -15.07
CA ASP A 96 23.19 13.04 -15.06
C ASP A 96 24.32 12.95 -14.00
N ASP A 97 24.42 13.94 -13.11
CA ASP A 97 25.59 14.19 -12.28
C ASP A 97 25.46 13.76 -10.80
N ASP A 98 24.32 13.19 -10.36
CA ASP A 98 24.15 12.74 -8.96
C ASP A 98 23.74 11.26 -8.82
N ALA A 99 24.52 10.38 -9.47
CA ALA A 99 24.49 8.93 -9.28
C ALA A 99 25.07 8.52 -7.90
N GLY A 100 24.66 9.18 -6.81
CA GLY A 100 25.27 9.06 -5.49
C GLY A 100 24.34 8.80 -4.30
N HIS A 101 23.03 8.93 -4.45
CA HIS A 101 22.12 8.66 -3.32
C HIS A 101 21.91 7.16 -3.13
N ASN A 102 22.59 6.60 -2.13
CA ASN A 102 22.29 5.27 -1.63
C ASN A 102 20.83 5.26 -1.15
N ILE A 103 19.96 4.58 -1.89
CA ILE A 103 18.57 4.36 -1.51
C ILE A 103 18.58 3.47 -0.26
N HIS A 104 18.30 4.07 0.90
CA HIS A 104 18.18 3.34 2.16
C HIS A 104 16.76 2.79 2.31
N LEU A 105 16.63 1.47 2.31
CA LEU A 105 15.39 0.76 2.62
C LEU A 105 15.40 0.36 4.10
N PRO A 106 14.24 0.41 4.80
CA PRO A 106 14.15 -0.13 6.15
C PRO A 106 14.37 -1.66 6.11
N SER A 107 15.05 -2.19 7.12
CA SER A 107 15.17 -3.64 7.29
C SER A 107 13.80 -4.25 7.65
N PRO A 108 13.50 -5.48 7.19
CA PRO A 108 12.27 -6.17 7.56
C PRO A 108 12.27 -6.51 9.06
N SER A 109 11.18 -6.22 9.77
CA SER A 109 10.99 -6.54 11.19
C SER A 109 9.84 -7.52 11.40
N ILE A 110 10.08 -8.55 12.20
CA ILE A 110 9.06 -9.52 12.63
C ILE A 110 8.38 -9.12 13.95
N ILE A 111 8.96 -8.16 14.67
CA ILE A 111 8.55 -7.85 16.04
C ILE A 111 7.14 -7.25 16.15
N PRO A 112 6.68 -6.38 15.22
CA PRO A 112 5.29 -5.91 15.19
C PRO A 112 4.26 -7.05 15.08
N LEU A 113 4.60 -8.13 14.37
CA LEU A 113 3.73 -9.29 14.26
C LEU A 113 3.62 -10.01 15.61
N ILE A 114 4.73 -10.16 16.34
CA ILE A 114 4.76 -10.77 17.68
C ILE A 114 3.98 -9.91 18.68
N ALA A 115 4.22 -8.60 18.66
CA ALA A 115 3.52 -7.65 19.53
C ALA A 115 2.00 -7.68 19.32
N SER A 116 1.56 -7.74 18.06
CA SER A 116 0.14 -7.79 17.71
C SER A 116 -0.51 -9.14 18.03
N ALA A 117 0.23 -10.26 17.98
CA ALA A 117 -0.28 -11.58 18.37
C ALA A 117 -0.61 -11.69 19.86
N GLY A 118 0.04 -10.90 20.73
CA GLY A 118 -0.28 -10.87 22.17
C GLY A 118 -1.64 -10.25 22.49
N LEU A 119 -2.11 -9.30 21.67
CA LEU A 119 -3.39 -8.61 21.87
C LEU A 119 -4.63 -9.51 21.81
N PRO A 120 -4.82 -10.37 20.79
CA PRO A 120 -5.97 -11.29 20.75
C PRO A 120 -5.90 -12.35 21.87
N ILE A 121 -4.70 -12.76 22.29
CA ILE A 121 -4.52 -13.70 23.42
C ILE A 121 -4.97 -13.03 24.72
N LEU A 122 -4.55 -11.79 24.94
CA LEU A 122 -4.96 -10.97 26.09
C LEU A 122 -6.47 -10.72 26.07
N ALA A 123 -7.02 -10.34 24.91
CA ALA A 123 -8.46 -10.11 24.74
C ALA A 123 -9.27 -11.38 25.00
N ALA A 124 -8.83 -12.54 24.49
CA ALA A 124 -9.48 -13.83 24.76
C ALA A 124 -9.49 -14.15 26.26
N GLY A 125 -8.39 -13.86 26.97
CA GLY A 125 -8.33 -14.02 28.42
C GLY A 125 -9.38 -13.16 29.16
N PHE A 126 -9.57 -11.89 28.75
CA PHE A 126 -10.58 -11.02 29.34
C PHE A 126 -12.02 -11.39 28.97
N ILE A 127 -12.26 -11.84 27.73
CA ILE A 127 -13.60 -12.24 27.26
C ILE A 127 -14.13 -13.43 28.07
N TYR A 128 -13.28 -14.38 28.41
CA TYR A 128 -13.64 -15.60 29.13
C TYR A 128 -13.11 -15.63 30.57
N TRP A 129 -13.09 -14.47 31.22
CA TRP A 129 -12.56 -14.31 32.59
C TRP A 129 -13.24 -15.23 33.62
N ASP A 130 -14.50 -15.59 33.39
CA ASP A 130 -15.29 -16.51 34.22
C ASP A 130 -14.79 -17.96 34.18
N ASN A 131 -14.01 -18.35 33.17
CA ASN A 131 -13.43 -19.68 33.06
C ASN A 131 -12.01 -19.73 33.66
N PRO A 132 -11.78 -20.49 34.75
CA PRO A 132 -10.47 -20.58 35.40
C PRO A 132 -9.34 -21.05 34.47
N TRP A 133 -9.65 -21.82 33.42
CA TRP A 133 -8.67 -22.29 32.44
C TRP A 133 -8.18 -21.19 31.49
N MET A 134 -8.90 -20.07 31.38
CA MET A 134 -8.57 -18.99 30.45
C MET A 134 -7.88 -17.80 31.13
N LEU A 135 -7.95 -17.73 32.46
CA LEU A 135 -7.22 -16.73 33.26
C LEU A 135 -5.70 -16.65 32.95
N PRO A 136 -4.97 -17.77 32.71
CA PRO A 136 -3.56 -17.70 32.36
C PRO A 136 -3.25 -16.98 31.04
N LEU A 137 -4.23 -16.84 30.12
CA LEU A 137 -4.01 -16.17 28.84
C LEU A 137 -3.80 -14.66 28.99
N ILE A 138 -4.31 -14.05 30.06
CA ILE A 138 -4.17 -12.62 30.31
C ILE A 138 -2.71 -12.24 30.58
N PRO A 139 -2.01 -12.84 31.57
CA PRO A 139 -0.60 -12.55 31.78
C PRO A 139 0.25 -13.02 30.60
N VAL A 140 -0.09 -14.13 29.92
CA VAL A 140 0.65 -14.60 28.74
C VAL A 140 0.55 -13.60 27.59
N GLY A 141 -0.65 -13.15 27.23
CA GLY A 141 -0.86 -12.15 26.20
C GLY A 141 -0.21 -10.80 26.55
N ALA A 142 -0.30 -10.38 27.82
CA ALA A 142 0.36 -9.17 28.30
C ALA A 142 1.89 -9.25 28.16
N VAL A 143 2.49 -10.37 28.55
CA VAL A 143 3.95 -10.58 28.39
C VAL A 143 4.35 -10.57 26.93
N ILE A 144 3.62 -11.27 26.05
CA ILE A 144 3.93 -11.31 24.60
C ILE A 144 3.88 -9.90 24.00
N THR A 145 2.83 -9.12 24.30
CA THR A 145 2.71 -7.74 23.80
C THR A 145 3.80 -6.84 24.37
N LEU A 146 4.10 -6.91 25.68
CA LEU A 146 5.14 -6.08 26.30
C LEU A 146 6.54 -6.43 25.78
N VAL A 147 6.86 -7.71 25.64
CA VAL A 147 8.14 -8.17 25.06
C VAL A 147 8.23 -7.77 23.59
N GLY A 148 7.14 -7.87 22.82
CA GLY A 148 7.10 -7.42 21.43
C GLY A 148 7.33 -5.92 21.31
N VAL A 149 6.61 -5.09 22.08
CA VAL A 149 6.78 -3.63 22.06
C VAL A 149 8.19 -3.24 22.51
N TYR A 150 8.72 -3.89 23.56
CA TYR A 150 10.07 -3.66 24.02
C TYR A 150 11.13 -4.05 22.98
N GLY A 151 10.98 -5.22 22.35
CA GLY A 151 11.86 -5.67 21.28
C GLY A 151 11.82 -4.72 20.08
N TRP A 152 10.65 -4.19 19.74
CA TRP A 152 10.48 -3.26 18.64
C TRP A 152 11.12 -1.90 18.96
N ALA A 153 11.01 -1.45 20.21
CA ALA A 153 11.64 -0.21 20.67
C ALA A 153 13.18 -0.27 20.67
N LEU A 154 13.76 -1.48 20.74
CA LEU A 154 15.21 -1.68 20.73
C LEU A 154 15.76 -2.13 19.37
N GLU A 155 14.89 -2.39 18.40
CA GLU A 155 15.32 -2.81 17.06
C GLU A 155 15.97 -1.63 16.34
N PRO A 156 17.20 -1.79 15.82
CA PRO A 156 17.85 -0.74 15.06
C PRO A 156 17.07 -0.49 13.76
N ALA A 157 16.89 0.78 13.39
CA ALA A 157 16.17 1.15 12.17
C ALA A 157 16.91 0.76 10.88
N THR A 158 18.22 0.46 10.99
CA THR A 158 19.07 -0.01 9.89
C THR A 158 20.14 -0.96 10.45
N GLU A 159 20.29 -2.15 9.87
CA GLU A 159 21.53 -2.92 9.99
C GLU A 159 22.57 -2.25 9.08
N GLY A 160 23.78 -2.02 9.59
CA GLY A 160 24.76 -1.06 9.05
C GLY A 160 24.98 -1.12 7.54
N SER A 161 24.92 0.06 6.91
CA SER A 161 25.45 0.36 5.56
C SER A 161 26.96 0.41 5.54
#